data_AF-A0A947HHX4-F1
#
_entry.id   AF-A0A947HHX4-F1
#
_cell.length_a   1.000
_cell.length_b   1.000
_cell.length_c   1.000
_cell.angle_alpha   90.00
_cell.angle_beta   90.00
_cell.angle_gamma   90.00
#
_symmetry.space_group_name_H-M   'P 1'
#
loop_
_entity.id
_entity.type
_entity.pdbx_description
1 polymer ?
#
loop_
_entity_poly.entity_id
_entity_poly.type
_entity_poly.pdbx_seq_one_letter_code
_entity_poly.pdbx_strand_id
1 'polypeptide(L)'
;MKSAARFVLITGLGLSSSRCSSEADAVVEVATNDVPVSDRCGADVAGSDGAADSVTASDTTDETPAPPTEAKEWVAFDLHLPLPDDWQATASALFGTAAESGAFLDDTEFTDGHWIRSEADPAAPAQSRITLGFDTEKGDERRTLAVVPASFAIGTIWMQTVEAAIAKMKADETDEPGSGRRFYLEYKVVSTQGGTFRFAVEGNGGVFTLHVGATSPQTSVLPDRIGHAVASAAAMDTISGTVWFELGKDEFDFFVNRAYGAGAVSKQNFKDFQLIPHNWLRLTVEPHLDEKFVDVGFEVVTLTGKRIAVAKAPASILAGAAFQALVDRNMANMIAQEKAAPGSSITWDAPFYYDDPDGGGVVRVVAHGEKGVFTIAYAVDTPMHPLVDVPFVAWPDVVFPPKDPEADAACSELGDPAITLAAQGTLDITFEASSVVRESEQLKGPLVGTIYCSVFRAADVTLIGPNPGAEELDSFELPAADLDATPRPTHTTKLLLAGDYQTLCYQDLDDNQTDSKGDPVTLPIGGQQVACNKNPVIVEFGLLKP
;
A
#
# COMPACT_ATOMS: atom_id res chain seq x y z
N MET A 1 -1.08 19.44 22.09
CA MET A 1 0.09 18.58 21.85
C MET A 1 -0.12 17.24 22.54
N LYS A 2 -0.54 16.24 21.76
CA LYS A 2 -0.31 14.80 21.97
C LYS A 2 -0.90 14.10 20.73
N SER A 3 -0.02 13.42 20.00
CA SER A 3 -0.30 12.67 18.77
C SER A 3 -0.98 11.34 19.14
N ALA A 4 -2.02 10.95 18.40
CA ALA A 4 -2.68 9.65 18.55
C ALA A 4 -2.43 8.85 17.27
N ALA A 5 -1.77 7.69 17.41
CA ALA A 5 -1.63 6.73 16.34
C ALA A 5 -3.01 6.13 16.01
N ARG A 6 -3.42 6.20 14.73
CA ARG A 6 -4.60 5.53 14.19
C ARG A 6 -4.13 4.25 13.50
N PHE A 7 -4.63 3.09 13.93
CA PHE A 7 -4.60 1.87 13.14
C PHE A 7 -5.76 1.89 12.14
N VAL A 8 -5.46 1.61 10.86
CA VAL A 8 -6.46 1.40 9.80
C VAL A 8 -6.42 -0.08 9.41
N LEU A 9 -7.51 -0.79 9.65
CA LEU A 9 -7.76 -2.13 9.13
C LEU A 9 -8.45 -1.99 7.77
N ILE A 10 -7.81 -2.45 6.69
CA ILE A 10 -8.40 -2.42 5.34
C ILE A 10 -9.19 -3.72 5.14
N THR A 11 -10.52 -3.65 5.17
CA THR A 11 -11.40 -4.70 4.63
C THR A 11 -11.94 -4.25 3.29
N GLY A 12 -11.49 -4.90 2.20
CA GLY A 12 -11.98 -4.66 0.85
C GLY A 12 -13.38 -5.24 0.65
N LEU A 13 -14.40 -4.39 0.58
CA LEU A 13 -15.68 -4.70 -0.04
C LEU A 13 -16.00 -3.59 -1.04
N GLY A 14 -15.89 -3.93 -2.32
CA GLY A 14 -16.15 -3.02 -3.43
C GLY A 14 -17.64 -2.76 -3.59
N LEU A 15 -18.06 -1.51 -3.37
CA LEU A 15 -19.29 -0.96 -3.92
C LEU A 15 -19.02 0.47 -4.41
N SER A 16 -19.13 0.63 -5.72
CA SER A 16 -19.08 1.89 -6.46
C SER A 16 -20.18 2.85 -6.01
N SER A 17 -19.79 4.02 -5.48
CA SER A 17 -20.52 5.26 -5.76
C SER A 17 -19.63 6.49 -5.52
N SER A 18 -19.64 7.37 -6.52
CA SER A 18 -18.90 8.64 -6.60
C SER A 18 -19.42 9.72 -5.65
N ARG A 19 -18.53 10.42 -4.91
CA ARG A 19 -18.66 11.86 -4.59
C ARG A 19 -17.38 12.43 -3.96
N CYS A 20 -17.01 13.63 -4.42
CA CYS A 20 -15.87 14.46 -4.00
C CYS A 20 -15.95 14.96 -2.55
N SER A 21 -14.81 14.99 -1.85
CA SER A 21 -14.47 16.00 -0.82
C SER A 21 -12.98 15.90 -0.46
N SER A 22 -12.34 17.06 -0.32
CA SER A 22 -10.93 17.33 -0.03
C SER A 22 -10.55 17.14 1.45
N GLU A 23 -9.38 16.56 1.72
CA GLU A 23 -8.34 17.03 2.65
C GLU A 23 -7.13 16.07 2.62
N ALA A 24 -5.92 16.64 2.76
CA ALA A 24 -4.63 16.00 2.53
C ALA A 24 -4.12 15.19 3.74
N ASP A 25 -3.65 13.96 3.49
CA ASP A 25 -2.36 13.42 3.92
C ASP A 25 -2.28 11.91 3.56
N ALA A 26 -1.09 11.45 3.18
CA ALA A 26 -0.69 10.10 2.75
C ALA A 26 -1.07 9.70 1.29
N VAL A 27 -0.14 9.93 0.36
CA VAL A 27 -0.11 9.25 -0.94
C VAL A 27 0.31 7.80 -0.71
N VAL A 28 -0.65 6.88 -0.69
CA VAL A 28 -0.40 5.45 -0.88
C VAL A 28 -0.30 5.22 -2.38
N GLU A 29 0.91 4.97 -2.90
CA GLU A 29 1.09 4.43 -4.24
C GLU A 29 0.50 3.02 -4.28
N VAL A 30 -0.71 2.89 -4.84
CA VAL A 30 -1.21 1.61 -5.33
C VAL A 30 -0.53 1.36 -6.67
N ALA A 31 0.38 0.40 -6.71
CA ALA A 31 0.90 -0.13 -7.97
C ALA A 31 -0.22 -0.89 -8.71
N THR A 32 -0.98 -0.20 -9.55
CA THR A 32 -1.85 -0.85 -10.54
C THR A 32 -1.08 -1.05 -11.83
N ASN A 33 -0.67 -2.29 -12.12
CA ASN A 33 -0.39 -2.72 -13.48
C ASN A 33 -1.73 -2.86 -14.22
N ASP A 34 -2.24 -1.77 -14.77
CA ASP A 34 -3.36 -1.80 -15.70
C ASP A 34 -2.91 -1.27 -17.07
N VAL A 35 -2.87 -2.18 -18.03
CA VAL A 35 -2.79 -1.87 -19.47
C VAL A 35 -4.16 -1.31 -19.87
N PRO A 36 -4.29 -0.07 -20.36
CA PRO A 36 -5.59 0.42 -20.80
C PRO A 36 -5.89 -0.09 -22.20
N VAL A 37 -6.83 -1.03 -22.29
CA VAL A 37 -7.55 -1.36 -23.51
C VAL A 37 -8.42 -0.15 -23.89
N SER A 38 -8.30 0.32 -25.13
CA SER A 38 -9.03 1.49 -25.60
C SER A 38 -10.51 1.18 -25.82
N ASP A 39 -11.41 1.78 -25.05
CA ASP A 39 -12.83 1.84 -25.41
C ASP A 39 -13.18 3.24 -25.93
N ARG A 40 -13.62 3.26 -27.19
CA ARG A 40 -14.06 4.46 -27.91
C ARG A 40 -15.48 4.81 -27.49
N CYS A 41 -15.65 5.98 -26.87
CA CYS A 41 -16.93 6.69 -26.88
C CYS A 41 -17.14 7.35 -28.25
N GLY A 42 -18.25 7.04 -28.92
CA GLY A 42 -18.73 7.76 -30.10
C GLY A 42 -20.26 7.87 -30.08
N ALA A 43 -20.76 9.08 -29.78
CA ALA A 43 -22.08 9.59 -30.17
C ALA A 43 -21.86 10.49 -31.40
N ASP A 44 -22.73 10.72 -32.38
CA ASP A 44 -24.14 10.43 -32.69
C ASP A 44 -24.33 10.67 -34.21
N VAL A 45 -25.44 10.20 -34.81
CA VAL A 45 -26.35 10.93 -35.73
C VAL A 45 -27.14 9.97 -36.65
N ALA A 46 -28.45 10.19 -36.70
CA ALA A 46 -29.53 9.43 -37.34
C ALA A 46 -29.59 9.47 -38.88
N GLY A 47 -30.24 8.46 -39.48
CA GLY A 47 -30.76 8.47 -40.86
C GLY A 47 -31.27 7.10 -41.33
N SER A 48 -32.49 7.05 -41.89
CA SER A 48 -33.37 5.88 -42.08
C SER A 48 -33.25 5.11 -43.42
N ASP A 49 -33.80 3.89 -43.38
CA ASP A 49 -34.40 3.04 -44.44
C ASP A 49 -33.53 2.29 -45.48
N GLY A 50 -33.79 0.98 -45.59
CA GLY A 50 -33.59 0.21 -46.83
C GLY A 50 -33.11 -1.23 -46.66
N ALA A 51 -34.02 -2.19 -46.80
CA ALA A 51 -33.80 -3.64 -46.69
C ALA A 51 -32.93 -4.27 -47.79
N ALA A 52 -32.16 -5.31 -47.44
CA ALA A 52 -32.06 -6.57 -48.20
C ALA A 52 -31.26 -7.63 -47.41
N ASP A 53 -31.92 -8.76 -47.21
CA ASP A 53 -31.47 -9.98 -46.55
C ASP A 53 -30.34 -10.72 -47.30
N SER A 54 -29.72 -11.65 -46.55
CA SER A 54 -28.81 -12.73 -46.95
C SER A 54 -27.31 -12.42 -47.02
N VAL A 55 -26.55 -12.96 -46.05
CA VAL A 55 -25.75 -14.20 -46.21
C VAL A 55 -25.21 -14.60 -44.84
N THR A 56 -25.41 -15.88 -44.50
CA THR A 56 -24.91 -16.62 -43.35
C THR A 56 -23.40 -16.48 -43.13
N ALA A 57 -23.00 -16.03 -41.94
CA ALA A 57 -21.64 -16.21 -41.43
C ALA A 57 -21.71 -16.86 -40.04
N SER A 58 -20.93 -17.94 -39.91
CA SER A 58 -20.80 -18.81 -38.76
C SER A 58 -20.41 -18.03 -37.51
N ASP A 59 -21.19 -18.21 -36.46
CA ASP A 59 -20.94 -17.73 -35.11
C ASP A 59 -19.90 -18.65 -34.44
N THR A 60 -18.66 -18.19 -34.40
CA THR A 60 -17.61 -18.70 -33.50
C THR A 60 -16.83 -17.50 -33.01
N THR A 61 -17.41 -16.72 -32.11
CA THR A 61 -16.62 -15.89 -31.22
C THR A 61 -15.88 -16.83 -30.27
N ASP A 62 -14.61 -17.04 -30.56
CA ASP A 62 -13.60 -17.45 -29.59
C ASP A 62 -13.50 -16.28 -28.59
N GLU A 63 -14.44 -16.23 -27.63
CA GLU A 63 -14.34 -15.35 -26.48
C GLU A 63 -13.14 -15.84 -25.68
N THR A 64 -12.00 -15.18 -25.86
CA THR A 64 -10.93 -15.20 -24.87
C THR A 64 -11.59 -14.88 -23.53
N PRO A 65 -11.61 -15.80 -22.55
CA PRO A 65 -12.21 -15.51 -21.26
C PRO A 65 -11.48 -14.31 -20.68
N ALA A 66 -12.23 -13.29 -20.23
CA ALA A 66 -11.65 -12.27 -19.38
C ALA A 66 -10.86 -12.96 -18.26
N PRO A 67 -9.63 -12.53 -17.94
CA PRO A 67 -8.87 -13.16 -16.87
C PRO A 67 -9.74 -13.11 -15.61
N PRO A 68 -9.92 -14.23 -14.90
CA PRO A 68 -10.63 -14.19 -13.63
C PRO A 68 -9.91 -13.18 -12.75
N THR A 69 -10.63 -12.16 -12.28
CA THR A 69 -10.20 -11.36 -11.13
C THR A 69 -10.29 -12.27 -9.90
N GLU A 70 -9.36 -13.22 -9.80
CA GLU A 70 -9.21 -14.08 -8.63
C GLU A 70 -8.98 -13.15 -7.45
N ALA A 71 -9.84 -13.23 -6.44
CA ALA A 71 -9.67 -12.47 -5.22
C ALA A 71 -8.36 -12.92 -4.56
N LYS A 72 -7.52 -11.95 -4.17
CA LYS A 72 -6.16 -12.19 -3.66
C LYS A 72 -5.98 -11.57 -2.29
N GLU A 73 -5.05 -12.13 -1.53
CA GLU A 73 -4.57 -11.60 -0.27
C GLU A 73 -3.03 -11.61 -0.23
N TRP A 74 -2.45 -10.72 0.58
CA TRP A 74 -1.02 -10.68 0.91
C TRP A 74 -0.82 -9.84 2.18
N VAL A 75 0.31 -10.03 2.85
CA VAL A 75 0.75 -9.16 3.97
C VAL A 75 1.98 -8.38 3.51
N ALA A 76 2.13 -7.17 4.02
CA ALA A 76 3.23 -6.28 3.66
C ALA A 76 3.77 -5.52 4.87
N PHE A 77 5.04 -5.15 4.81
CA PHE A 77 5.57 -4.04 5.58
C PHE A 77 6.27 -3.05 4.64
N ASP A 78 6.34 -1.80 5.09
CA ASP A 78 7.13 -0.75 4.48
C ASP A 78 7.79 0.07 5.60
N LEU A 79 9.12 0.06 5.63
CA LEU A 79 9.93 0.61 6.72
C LEU A 79 10.77 1.76 6.20
N HIS A 80 10.68 2.92 6.86
CA HIS A 80 11.36 4.15 6.46
C HIS A 80 12.36 4.50 7.57
N LEU A 81 13.64 4.28 7.29
CA LEU A 81 14.72 4.37 8.27
C LEU A 81 15.71 5.47 7.86
N PRO A 82 16.39 6.15 8.80
CA PRO A 82 17.56 6.94 8.46
C PRO A 82 18.57 6.07 7.69
N LEU A 83 19.15 6.58 6.60
CA LEU A 83 20.13 5.81 5.84
C LEU A 83 21.36 5.52 6.71
N PRO A 84 21.68 4.25 7.00
CA PRO A 84 22.82 3.92 7.85
C PRO A 84 24.15 4.13 7.10
N ASP A 85 25.23 4.43 7.84
CA ASP A 85 26.55 4.71 7.25
C ASP A 85 27.11 3.53 6.43
N ASP A 86 26.73 2.31 6.78
CA ASP A 86 27.16 1.06 6.16
C ASP A 86 26.16 0.51 5.12
N TRP A 87 25.17 1.30 4.68
CA TRP A 87 24.14 0.85 3.73
C TRP A 87 24.71 0.17 2.48
N GLN A 88 25.86 0.62 1.98
CA GLN A 88 26.53 0.04 0.82
C GLN A 88 27.01 -1.39 1.10
N ALA A 89 27.54 -1.66 2.29
CA ALA A 89 28.00 -2.99 2.68
C ALA A 89 26.80 -3.93 2.78
N THR A 90 25.71 -3.48 3.41
CA THR A 90 24.45 -4.23 3.51
C THR A 90 23.88 -4.55 2.14
N ALA A 91 23.72 -3.55 1.26
CA ALA A 91 23.24 -3.76 -0.11
C ALA A 91 24.16 -4.70 -0.92
N SER A 92 25.49 -4.55 -0.76
CA SER A 92 26.47 -5.42 -1.44
C SER A 92 26.33 -6.88 -1.02
N ALA A 93 26.11 -7.12 0.28
CA ALA A 93 25.94 -8.45 0.85
C ALA A 93 24.56 -9.06 0.50
N LEU A 94 23.56 -8.24 0.22
CA LEU A 94 22.25 -8.70 -0.25
C LEU A 94 22.27 -9.11 -1.73
N PHE A 95 22.73 -8.23 -2.62
CA PHE A 95 22.55 -8.37 -4.07
C PHE A 95 23.68 -7.72 -4.89
N GLY A 96 24.82 -7.38 -4.29
CA GLY A 96 25.94 -6.74 -4.98
C GLY A 96 27.17 -7.65 -5.10
N THR A 97 28.34 -7.03 -5.21
CA THR A 97 29.61 -7.72 -5.47
C THR A 97 30.08 -8.58 -4.29
N ALA A 98 29.72 -8.23 -3.06
CA ALA A 98 30.02 -9.08 -1.90
C ALA A 98 29.24 -10.40 -1.98
N ALA A 99 27.93 -10.32 -2.23
CA ALA A 99 27.07 -11.49 -2.43
C ALA A 99 27.53 -12.35 -3.62
N GLU A 100 27.90 -11.73 -4.74
CA GLU A 100 28.45 -12.42 -5.93
C GLU A 100 29.73 -13.21 -5.59
N SER A 101 30.56 -12.67 -4.69
CA SER A 101 31.77 -13.33 -4.21
C SER A 101 31.52 -14.39 -3.12
N GLY A 102 30.27 -14.60 -2.72
CA GLY A 102 29.85 -15.54 -1.68
C GLY A 102 29.83 -14.97 -0.26
N ALA A 103 30.08 -13.66 -0.10
CA ALA A 103 29.96 -12.96 1.18
C ALA A 103 28.53 -12.40 1.33
N PHE A 104 27.64 -13.25 1.81
CA PHE A 104 26.23 -12.92 2.03
C PHE A 104 25.98 -12.21 3.36
N LEU A 105 24.82 -11.56 3.47
CA LEU A 105 24.38 -10.92 4.69
C LEU A 105 23.87 -11.98 5.65
N ASP A 106 24.53 -12.09 6.79
CA ASP A 106 24.05 -12.89 7.91
C ASP A 106 22.69 -12.37 8.40
N ASP A 107 22.04 -13.19 9.20
CA ASP A 107 20.72 -12.92 9.77
C ASP A 107 20.71 -11.65 10.64
N THR A 108 20.32 -10.53 10.04
CA THR A 108 20.53 -9.19 10.57
C THR A 108 19.20 -8.54 10.88
N GLU A 109 19.07 -8.04 12.11
CA GLU A 109 17.98 -7.17 12.53
C GLU A 109 18.29 -5.75 12.06
N PHE A 110 17.45 -5.19 11.19
CA PHE A 110 17.67 -3.84 10.66
C PHE A 110 16.76 -2.79 11.30
N THR A 111 15.70 -3.23 11.99
CA THR A 111 14.91 -2.45 12.96
C THR A 111 14.20 -3.44 13.91
N ASP A 112 13.76 -2.97 15.07
CA ASP A 112 13.13 -3.78 16.13
C ASP A 112 12.12 -4.79 15.57
N GLY A 113 12.42 -6.08 15.74
CA GLY A 113 11.59 -7.20 15.31
C GLY A 113 11.55 -7.47 13.80
N HIS A 114 12.40 -6.84 12.98
CA HIS A 114 12.44 -7.02 11.52
C HIS A 114 13.82 -7.45 11.03
N TRP A 115 13.83 -8.53 10.25
CA TRP A 115 15.05 -9.27 9.93
C TRP A 115 15.21 -9.46 8.43
N ILE A 116 16.47 -9.42 8.00
CA ILE A 116 16.86 -9.66 6.62
C ILE A 116 18.14 -10.49 6.56
N ARG A 117 18.20 -11.42 5.60
CA ARG A 117 19.41 -12.21 5.30
C ARG A 117 19.47 -12.51 3.81
N SER A 118 20.66 -12.84 3.31
CA SER A 118 20.84 -13.35 1.96
C SER A 118 21.63 -14.65 1.96
N GLU A 119 21.46 -15.44 0.90
CA GLU A 119 22.23 -16.66 0.67
C GLU A 119 22.34 -16.95 -0.82
N ALA A 120 23.23 -17.87 -1.19
CA ALA A 120 23.34 -18.33 -2.56
C ALA A 120 22.02 -18.97 -3.03
N ASP A 121 21.63 -18.68 -4.28
CA ASP A 121 20.57 -19.41 -4.94
C ASP A 121 21.13 -20.70 -5.58
N PRO A 122 20.74 -21.90 -5.10
CA PRO A 122 21.21 -23.15 -5.69
C PRO A 122 20.70 -23.37 -7.12
N ALA A 123 19.62 -22.71 -7.53
CA ALA A 123 19.04 -22.84 -8.85
C ALA A 123 19.66 -21.86 -9.87
N ALA A 124 20.27 -20.76 -9.41
CA ALA A 124 20.80 -19.72 -10.28
C ALA A 124 22.01 -18.98 -9.65
N PRO A 125 23.25 -19.24 -10.08
CA PRO A 125 24.45 -18.67 -9.47
C PRO A 125 24.65 -17.17 -9.73
N ALA A 126 23.84 -16.55 -10.59
CA ALA A 126 23.90 -15.11 -10.90
C ALA A 126 22.97 -14.26 -10.01
N GLN A 127 22.33 -14.87 -9.02
CA GLN A 127 21.40 -14.23 -8.09
C GLN A 127 21.59 -14.75 -6.67
N SER A 128 21.18 -13.95 -5.69
CA SER A 128 20.99 -14.37 -4.30
C SER A 128 19.53 -14.69 -4.02
N ARG A 129 19.28 -15.37 -2.91
CA ARG A 129 17.96 -15.43 -2.27
C ARG A 129 17.98 -14.55 -1.04
N ILE A 130 17.12 -13.53 -1.03
CA ILE A 130 16.94 -12.63 0.11
C ILE A 130 15.72 -13.10 0.89
N THR A 131 15.89 -13.37 2.18
CA THR A 131 14.79 -13.73 3.08
C THR A 131 14.49 -12.54 3.98
N LEU A 132 13.20 -12.16 4.05
CA LEU A 132 12.69 -11.12 4.95
C LEU A 132 11.75 -11.76 5.97
N GLY A 133 11.90 -11.38 7.23
CA GLY A 133 11.10 -11.91 8.33
C GLY A 133 10.84 -10.90 9.42
N PHE A 134 9.96 -11.29 10.34
CA PHE A 134 9.60 -10.50 11.51
C PHE A 134 9.37 -11.39 12.73
N ASP A 135 9.59 -10.84 13.91
CA ASP A 135 9.39 -11.54 15.18
C ASP A 135 7.91 -11.51 15.57
N THR A 136 7.48 -12.56 16.27
CA THR A 136 6.13 -12.66 16.83
C THR A 136 6.14 -12.37 18.33
N GLU A 137 5.02 -11.91 18.90
CA GLU A 137 4.94 -11.55 20.32
C GLU A 137 5.14 -12.73 21.30
N LYS A 138 5.04 -13.99 20.83
CA LYS A 138 5.19 -15.20 21.66
C LYS A 138 6.50 -15.93 21.37
N GLY A 139 7.53 -15.60 22.16
CA GLY A 139 8.85 -16.23 22.10
C GLY A 139 9.65 -15.79 20.88
N ASP A 140 10.95 -16.09 20.84
CA ASP A 140 11.88 -15.73 19.75
C ASP A 140 11.54 -16.41 18.39
N GLU A 141 10.27 -16.69 18.12
CA GLU A 141 9.78 -17.29 16.88
C GLU A 141 9.68 -16.22 15.80
N ARG A 142 10.56 -16.37 14.79
CA ARG A 142 10.57 -15.54 13.60
C ARG A 142 9.72 -16.14 12.49
N ARG A 143 8.87 -15.31 11.89
CA ARG A 143 8.12 -15.65 10.68
C ARG A 143 8.81 -15.12 9.45
N THR A 144 8.87 -15.94 8.40
CA THR A 144 9.29 -15.49 7.07
C THR A 144 8.10 -14.83 6.39
N LEU A 145 8.26 -13.58 5.97
CA LEU A 145 7.26 -12.87 5.17
C LEU A 145 7.47 -13.16 3.69
N ALA A 146 8.73 -13.06 3.24
CA ALA A 146 9.08 -13.16 1.82
C ALA A 146 10.46 -13.80 1.64
N VAL A 147 10.62 -14.48 0.52
CA VAL A 147 11.92 -14.93 0.01
C VAL A 147 11.97 -14.51 -1.45
N VAL A 148 12.96 -13.75 -1.89
CA VAL A 148 12.98 -13.26 -3.27
C VAL A 148 14.32 -13.53 -3.95
N PRO A 149 14.34 -13.78 -5.26
CA PRO A 149 15.58 -13.85 -6.03
C PRO A 149 16.09 -12.43 -6.36
N ALA A 150 17.39 -12.15 -6.28
CA ALA A 150 17.93 -10.83 -6.61
C ALA A 150 19.22 -10.91 -7.45
N SER A 151 19.26 -10.26 -8.62
CA SER A 151 20.42 -10.25 -9.52
C SER A 151 21.60 -9.47 -8.95
N PHE A 152 22.79 -10.07 -9.04
CA PHE A 152 24.04 -9.34 -8.75
C PHE A 152 24.31 -8.21 -9.74
N ALA A 153 23.95 -8.41 -11.01
CA ALA A 153 24.24 -7.45 -12.07
C ALA A 153 23.39 -6.19 -11.92
N ILE A 154 22.08 -6.36 -11.71
CA ILE A 154 21.15 -5.23 -11.56
C ILE A 154 21.36 -4.54 -10.21
N GLY A 155 21.53 -5.31 -9.14
CA GLY A 155 21.86 -4.78 -7.81
C GLY A 155 23.12 -3.90 -7.81
N THR A 156 24.17 -4.30 -8.53
CA THR A 156 25.39 -3.50 -8.68
C THR A 156 25.15 -2.18 -9.42
N ILE A 157 24.33 -2.18 -10.47
CA ILE A 157 23.97 -0.94 -11.20
C ILE A 157 23.20 0.01 -10.28
N TRP A 158 22.26 -0.51 -9.49
CA TRP A 158 21.50 0.29 -8.53
C TRP A 158 22.42 0.96 -7.51
N MET A 159 23.32 0.19 -6.89
CA MET A 159 24.26 0.73 -5.91
C MET A 159 25.14 1.85 -6.46
N GLN A 160 25.67 1.68 -7.68
CA GLN A 160 26.49 2.69 -8.35
C GLN A 160 25.69 3.96 -8.68
N THR A 161 24.40 3.81 -8.96
CA THR A 161 23.48 4.91 -9.23
C THR A 161 23.18 5.70 -7.96
N VAL A 162 22.85 5.01 -6.87
CA VAL A 162 22.62 5.63 -5.55
C VAL A 162 23.88 6.35 -5.06
N GLU A 163 25.05 5.73 -5.19
CA GLU A 163 26.32 6.33 -4.79
C GLU A 163 26.58 7.65 -5.53
N ALA A 164 26.36 7.68 -6.86
CA ALA A 164 26.51 8.90 -7.65
C ALA A 164 25.50 10.00 -7.22
N ALA A 165 24.26 9.63 -6.95
CA ALA A 165 23.22 10.56 -6.51
C ALA A 165 23.51 11.16 -5.12
N ILE A 166 23.89 10.32 -4.15
CA ILE A 166 24.28 10.75 -2.79
C ILE A 166 25.50 11.68 -2.85
N ALA A 167 26.53 11.32 -3.62
CA ALA A 167 27.74 12.14 -3.73
C ALA A 167 27.43 13.52 -4.32
N LYS A 168 26.57 13.59 -5.35
CA LYS A 168 26.14 14.86 -5.93
C LYS A 168 25.35 15.70 -4.92
N MET A 169 24.36 15.12 -4.24
CA MET A 169 23.57 15.83 -3.25
C MET A 169 24.44 16.37 -2.10
N LYS A 170 25.41 15.57 -1.61
CA LYS A 170 26.36 16.02 -0.58
C LYS A 170 27.23 17.18 -1.07
N ALA A 171 27.66 17.16 -2.33
CA ALA A 171 28.41 18.26 -2.93
C ALA A 171 27.56 19.53 -3.01
N ASP A 172 26.32 19.43 -3.46
CA ASP A 172 25.37 20.55 -3.54
C ASP A 172 25.12 21.17 -2.16
N GLU A 173 24.83 20.35 -1.15
CA GLU A 173 24.62 20.83 0.23
C GLU A 173 25.87 21.47 0.85
N THR A 174 27.06 21.05 0.40
CA THR A 174 28.32 21.67 0.82
C THR A 174 28.51 23.03 0.17
N ASP A 175 28.15 23.16 -1.12
CA ASP A 175 28.26 24.40 -1.89
C ASP A 175 27.20 25.43 -1.47
N GLU A 176 25.94 24.98 -1.32
CA GLU A 176 24.79 25.78 -0.88
C GLU A 176 23.81 24.90 -0.06
N PRO A 177 23.66 25.17 1.26
CA PRO A 177 22.72 24.41 2.09
C PRO A 177 21.27 24.46 1.58
N GLY A 178 20.62 23.32 1.50
CA GLY A 178 19.26 23.14 0.98
C GLY A 178 19.16 23.02 -0.55
N SER A 179 20.29 23.05 -1.27
CA SER A 179 20.29 22.95 -2.74
C SER A 179 20.22 21.51 -3.26
N GLY A 180 20.39 20.51 -2.39
CA GLY A 180 20.34 19.08 -2.71
C GLY A 180 18.95 18.64 -3.15
N ARG A 181 18.73 18.53 -4.46
CA ARG A 181 17.40 18.21 -5.01
C ARG A 181 17.00 16.76 -4.81
N ARG A 182 15.70 16.59 -4.60
CA ARG A 182 15.09 15.29 -4.29
C ARG A 182 15.39 14.24 -5.36
N PHE A 183 15.70 13.02 -4.92
CA PHE A 183 15.71 11.81 -5.74
C PHE A 183 15.14 10.64 -4.93
N TYR A 184 14.60 9.64 -5.64
CA TYR A 184 14.16 8.36 -5.10
C TYR A 184 14.65 7.27 -6.03
N LEU A 185 15.48 6.36 -5.53
CA LEU A 185 16.09 5.29 -6.34
C LEU A 185 15.83 3.95 -5.68
N GLU A 186 15.13 3.07 -6.37
CA GLU A 186 14.62 1.79 -5.87
C GLU A 186 15.16 0.63 -6.68
N TYR A 187 15.60 -0.40 -5.97
CA TYR A 187 15.76 -1.74 -6.52
C TYR A 187 14.52 -2.55 -6.16
N LYS A 188 13.82 -3.02 -7.19
CA LYS A 188 12.54 -3.71 -7.08
C LYS A 188 12.67 -5.13 -7.59
N VAL A 189 12.18 -6.06 -6.80
CA VAL A 189 12.15 -7.49 -7.12
C VAL A 189 10.72 -8.00 -6.98
N VAL A 190 10.29 -8.79 -7.95
CA VAL A 190 9.00 -9.47 -7.96
C VAL A 190 9.23 -10.97 -8.12
N SER A 191 8.61 -11.75 -7.24
CA SER A 191 8.56 -13.21 -7.27
C SER A 191 7.13 -13.66 -7.05
N THR A 192 6.61 -14.51 -7.94
CA THR A 192 5.26 -15.07 -7.79
C THR A 192 5.17 -15.96 -6.55
N GLN A 193 6.23 -16.74 -6.31
CA GLN A 193 6.27 -17.75 -5.26
C GLN A 193 6.74 -17.20 -3.92
N GLY A 194 7.47 -16.10 -3.95
CA GLY A 194 8.25 -15.61 -2.83
C GLY A 194 7.86 -14.21 -2.33
N GLY A 195 7.08 -13.48 -3.12
CA GLY A 195 6.59 -12.15 -2.79
C GLY A 195 7.35 -11.03 -3.51
N THR A 196 7.30 -9.81 -2.98
CA THR A 196 8.05 -8.68 -3.56
C THR A 196 9.03 -8.11 -2.55
N PHE A 197 10.11 -7.52 -3.05
CA PHE A 197 11.09 -6.81 -2.23
C PHE A 197 11.43 -5.47 -2.89
N ARG A 198 11.55 -4.44 -2.05
CA ARG A 198 11.88 -3.08 -2.43
C ARG A 198 12.99 -2.61 -1.51
N PHE A 199 14.09 -2.13 -2.09
CA PHE A 199 15.19 -1.53 -1.37
C PHE A 199 15.52 -0.20 -2.04
N ALA A 200 15.15 0.90 -1.40
CA ALA A 200 15.23 2.22 -2.02
C ALA A 200 15.94 3.25 -1.14
N VAL A 201 16.60 4.20 -1.78
CA VAL A 201 17.18 5.36 -1.12
C VAL A 201 16.50 6.62 -1.64
N GLU A 202 15.93 7.37 -0.70
CA GLU A 202 15.45 8.73 -0.93
C GLU A 202 16.50 9.72 -0.43
N GLY A 203 16.77 10.77 -1.21
CA GLY A 203 17.53 11.93 -0.76
C GLY A 203 16.67 13.19 -0.89
N ASN A 204 16.69 14.07 0.10
CA ASN A 204 16.02 15.37 0.05
C ASN A 204 16.74 16.40 0.94
N GLY A 205 17.32 17.45 0.36
CA GLY A 205 18.01 18.50 1.12
C GLY A 205 19.14 17.97 2.01
N GLY A 206 19.91 17.00 1.51
CA GLY A 206 21.01 16.36 2.25
C GLY A 206 20.59 15.31 3.29
N VAL A 207 19.29 15.13 3.52
CA VAL A 207 18.75 14.05 4.36
C VAL A 207 18.53 12.82 3.49
N PHE A 208 18.99 11.67 3.96
CA PHE A 208 18.85 10.40 3.26
C PHE A 208 18.03 9.41 4.08
N THR A 209 17.06 8.78 3.43
CA THR A 209 16.16 7.78 4.01
C THR A 209 16.32 6.48 3.24
N LEU A 210 16.44 5.37 3.96
CA LEU A 210 16.36 4.02 3.43
C LEU A 210 14.91 3.54 3.53
N HIS A 211 14.35 3.05 2.43
CA HIS A 211 13.06 2.38 2.38
C HIS A 211 13.30 0.88 2.16
N VAL A 212 12.78 0.06 3.05
CA VAL A 212 12.79 -1.40 2.93
C VAL A 212 11.35 -1.88 2.98
N GLY A 213 10.88 -2.40 1.86
CA GLY A 213 9.52 -2.91 1.73
C GLY A 213 9.52 -4.36 1.28
N ALA A 214 8.60 -5.14 1.82
CA ALA A 214 8.35 -6.49 1.33
C ALA A 214 6.86 -6.83 1.38
N THR A 215 6.45 -7.68 0.45
CA THR A 215 5.14 -8.32 0.48
C THR A 215 5.33 -9.82 0.43
N SER A 216 4.46 -10.57 1.10
CA SER A 216 4.36 -12.01 0.92
C SER A 216 3.94 -12.36 -0.51
N PRO A 217 4.03 -13.64 -0.92
CA PRO A 217 3.37 -14.09 -2.14
C PRO A 217 1.90 -13.70 -2.12
N GLN A 218 1.35 -13.34 -3.28
CA GLN A 218 -0.10 -13.16 -3.42
C GLN A 218 -0.75 -14.54 -3.42
N THR A 219 -1.64 -14.79 -2.46
CA THR A 219 -2.40 -16.05 -2.37
C THR A 219 -3.86 -15.84 -2.76
N SER A 220 -4.49 -16.89 -3.28
CA SER A 220 -5.91 -16.87 -3.64
C SER A 220 -6.78 -16.94 -2.38
N VAL A 221 -7.93 -16.28 -2.37
CA VAL A 221 -8.96 -16.48 -1.32
C VAL A 221 -10.15 -17.32 -1.79
N LEU A 222 -10.02 -17.97 -2.96
CA LEU A 222 -11.01 -18.95 -3.38
C LEU A 222 -10.99 -20.15 -2.42
N PRO A 223 -12.15 -20.69 -1.99
CA PRO A 223 -12.22 -21.70 -0.93
C PRO A 223 -11.33 -22.95 -1.14
N ASP A 224 -11.06 -23.33 -2.38
CA ASP A 224 -10.23 -24.47 -2.76
C ASP A 224 -8.75 -24.12 -3.03
N ARG A 225 -8.36 -22.84 -2.85
CA ARG A 225 -7.04 -22.30 -3.17
C ARG A 225 -6.46 -21.37 -2.10
N ILE A 226 -7.10 -21.27 -0.93
CA ILE A 226 -6.57 -20.51 0.22
C ILE A 226 -5.15 -20.97 0.53
N GLY A 227 -4.23 -20.01 0.68
CA GLY A 227 -2.83 -20.28 0.98
C GLY A 227 -1.99 -20.79 -0.19
N HIS A 228 -2.52 -20.82 -1.42
CA HIS A 228 -1.77 -21.15 -2.63
C HIS A 228 -1.43 -19.90 -3.45
N ALA A 229 -0.23 -19.84 -4.01
CA ALA A 229 0.20 -18.75 -4.89
C ALA A 229 -0.77 -18.57 -6.07
N VAL A 230 -1.18 -17.33 -6.31
CA VAL A 230 -1.80 -16.96 -7.58
C VAL A 230 -0.71 -16.93 -8.63
N ALA A 231 -0.85 -17.72 -9.70
CA ALA A 231 0.09 -17.67 -10.81
C ALA A 231 0.16 -16.23 -11.36
N SER A 232 1.32 -15.59 -11.21
CA SER A 232 1.59 -14.24 -11.68
C SER A 232 2.76 -14.24 -12.66
N ALA A 233 3.12 -13.04 -13.15
CA ALA A 233 4.22 -12.85 -14.09
C ALA A 233 5.54 -13.47 -13.60
N ALA A 234 6.44 -13.78 -14.52
CA ALA A 234 7.75 -14.36 -14.21
C ALA A 234 8.52 -13.53 -13.16
N ALA A 235 9.34 -14.19 -12.35
CA ALA A 235 10.22 -13.51 -11.42
C ALA A 235 11.17 -12.57 -12.17
N MET A 236 11.33 -11.36 -11.64
CA MET A 236 12.11 -10.30 -12.28
C MET A 236 12.63 -9.30 -11.27
N ASP A 237 13.66 -8.56 -11.67
CA ASP A 237 14.08 -7.35 -11.00
C ASP A 237 14.23 -6.16 -11.95
N THR A 238 14.15 -4.96 -11.38
CA THR A 238 14.29 -3.69 -12.10
C THR A 238 14.79 -2.61 -11.15
N ILE A 239 15.34 -1.55 -11.71
CA ILE A 239 15.65 -0.30 -11.02
C ILE A 239 14.62 0.73 -11.42
N SER A 240 13.94 1.28 -10.41
CA SER A 240 13.01 2.38 -10.55
C SER A 240 13.66 3.64 -9.98
N GLY A 241 13.60 4.76 -10.71
CA GLY A 241 14.22 6.00 -10.29
C GLY A 241 13.34 7.20 -10.59
N THR A 242 13.08 8.04 -9.59
CA THR A 242 12.42 9.33 -9.78
C THR A 242 13.34 10.46 -9.35
N VAL A 243 13.47 11.47 -10.22
CA VAL A 243 14.25 12.69 -9.96
C VAL A 243 13.39 13.92 -10.25
N TRP A 244 13.49 14.93 -9.39
CA TRP A 244 12.69 16.15 -9.48
C TRP A 244 13.53 17.38 -9.84
N PHE A 245 12.91 18.28 -10.59
CA PHE A 245 13.47 19.53 -11.09
C PHE A 245 12.46 20.66 -10.89
N GLU A 246 12.91 21.79 -10.38
CA GLU A 246 12.17 23.05 -10.51
C GLU A 246 12.56 23.72 -11.82
N LEU A 247 11.57 24.17 -12.58
CA LEU A 247 11.77 24.80 -13.87
C LEU A 247 10.87 26.03 -14.00
N GLY A 248 11.33 27.02 -14.75
CA GLY A 248 10.49 28.08 -15.30
C GLY A 248 9.72 27.60 -16.54
N LYS A 249 8.65 28.33 -16.90
CA LYS A 249 7.90 28.09 -18.16
C LYS A 249 8.81 28.11 -19.38
N ASP A 250 9.70 29.10 -19.45
CA ASP A 250 10.60 29.28 -20.59
C ASP A 250 11.62 28.15 -20.70
N GLU A 251 12.09 27.61 -19.57
CA GLU A 251 13.02 26.47 -19.53
C GLU A 251 12.34 25.18 -19.99
N PHE A 252 11.09 24.98 -19.56
CA PHE A 252 10.25 23.87 -20.03
C PHE A 252 10.01 23.96 -21.54
N ASP A 253 9.57 25.11 -22.03
CA ASP A 253 9.33 25.32 -23.46
C ASP A 253 10.59 25.10 -24.28
N PHE A 254 11.73 25.61 -23.81
CA PHE A 254 13.01 25.38 -24.46
C PHE A 254 13.31 23.89 -24.54
N PHE A 255 13.20 23.16 -23.43
CA PHE A 255 13.48 21.74 -23.37
C PHE A 255 12.54 20.93 -24.27
N VAL A 256 11.23 21.11 -24.16
CA VAL A 256 10.22 20.33 -24.90
C VAL A 256 10.31 20.59 -26.40
N ASN A 257 10.48 21.84 -26.82
CA ASN A 257 10.66 22.15 -28.25
C ASN A 257 11.92 21.51 -28.84
N ARG A 258 12.93 21.26 -28.01
CA ARG A 258 14.20 20.63 -28.42
C ARG A 258 14.16 19.11 -28.39
N ALA A 259 13.50 18.54 -27.39
CA ALA A 259 13.39 17.10 -27.21
C ALA A 259 12.28 16.49 -28.09
N TYR A 260 11.12 17.15 -28.15
CA TYR A 260 9.88 16.59 -28.71
C TYR A 260 9.22 17.46 -29.79
N GLY A 261 9.77 18.64 -30.10
CA GLY A 261 9.13 19.60 -31.01
C GLY A 261 9.09 19.16 -32.48
N ALA A 262 8.13 19.70 -33.23
CA ALA A 262 8.04 19.53 -34.68
C ALA A 262 8.79 20.66 -35.43
N GLY A 263 9.65 20.35 -36.41
CA GLY A 263 10.27 21.34 -37.30
C GLY A 263 11.81 21.40 -37.25
N ALA A 264 12.43 22.52 -37.67
CA ALA A 264 13.89 22.63 -37.83
C ALA A 264 14.70 22.39 -36.54
N VAL A 265 14.08 22.63 -35.37
CA VAL A 265 14.68 22.40 -34.04
C VAL A 265 14.75 20.92 -33.65
N SER A 266 13.89 20.07 -34.20
CA SER A 266 13.91 18.61 -33.98
C SER A 266 15.12 17.90 -34.60
N LYS A 267 15.87 18.60 -35.46
CA LYS A 267 17.13 18.10 -36.03
C LYS A 267 18.33 18.33 -35.13
N GLN A 268 18.17 19.07 -34.05
CA GLN A 268 19.29 19.39 -33.15
C GLN A 268 19.07 18.82 -31.74
N ASN A 269 18.42 17.66 -31.63
CA ASN A 269 18.15 16.95 -30.39
C ASN A 269 19.39 16.72 -29.50
N PHE A 270 19.14 16.39 -28.25
CA PHE A 270 20.16 16.17 -27.24
C PHE A 270 20.98 14.91 -27.52
N LYS A 271 22.28 15.06 -27.76
CA LYS A 271 23.20 13.92 -27.90
C LYS A 271 23.85 13.49 -26.59
N ASP A 272 23.85 14.37 -25.60
CA ASP A 272 24.42 14.18 -24.26
C ASP A 272 23.99 15.34 -23.35
N PHE A 273 22.71 15.41 -23.02
CA PHE A 273 22.19 16.49 -22.17
C PHE A 273 22.38 16.16 -20.70
N GLN A 274 22.98 17.09 -19.97
CA GLN A 274 23.13 17.00 -18.51
C GLN A 274 21.84 17.43 -17.84
N LEU A 275 21.23 16.52 -17.08
CA LEU A 275 20.03 16.81 -16.30
C LEU A 275 20.42 17.56 -15.02
N ILE A 276 20.66 18.86 -15.09
CA ILE A 276 20.96 19.68 -13.90
C ILE A 276 19.69 19.82 -13.04
N PRO A 277 19.75 19.64 -11.71
CA PRO A 277 20.97 19.47 -10.89
C PRO A 277 21.44 18.03 -10.70
N HIS A 278 20.67 17.03 -11.14
CA HIS A 278 21.01 15.60 -11.18
C HIS A 278 22.03 15.27 -12.28
N ASN A 279 23.17 15.97 -12.32
CA ASN A 279 24.14 15.89 -13.43
C ASN A 279 24.87 14.52 -13.56
N TRP A 280 24.62 13.61 -12.61
CA TRP A 280 24.91 12.18 -12.67
C TRP A 280 23.97 11.43 -13.64
N LEU A 281 22.93 12.07 -14.16
CA LEU A 281 22.06 11.58 -15.23
C LEU A 281 22.31 12.31 -16.55
N ARG A 282 22.31 11.54 -17.63
CA ARG A 282 22.41 12.01 -19.01
C ARG A 282 21.19 11.60 -19.81
N LEU A 283 20.66 12.55 -20.55
CA LEU A 283 19.55 12.37 -21.46
C LEU A 283 20.05 12.44 -22.90
N THR A 284 19.72 11.41 -23.68
CA THR A 284 19.91 11.38 -25.13
C THR A 284 18.54 11.34 -25.79
N VAL A 285 18.38 12.10 -26.88
CA VAL A 285 17.16 12.12 -27.68
C VAL A 285 17.54 11.90 -29.15
N GLU A 286 17.12 10.79 -29.71
CA GLU A 286 17.38 10.40 -31.09
C GLU A 286 16.12 10.60 -31.94
N PRO A 287 16.12 11.53 -32.91
CA PRO A 287 14.91 11.83 -33.70
C PRO A 287 14.67 10.84 -34.83
N HIS A 288 13.43 10.34 -34.93
CA HIS A 288 12.91 9.57 -36.06
C HIS A 288 11.75 10.35 -36.71
N LEU A 289 12.08 11.52 -37.26
CA LEU A 289 11.08 12.53 -37.66
C LEU A 289 10.10 12.07 -38.75
N ASP A 290 10.58 11.24 -39.68
CA ASP A 290 9.75 10.69 -40.76
C ASP A 290 8.70 9.71 -40.19
N GLU A 291 9.00 9.10 -39.05
CA GLU A 291 8.15 8.14 -38.33
C GLU A 291 7.41 8.79 -37.14
N LYS A 292 7.64 10.09 -36.90
CA LYS A 292 6.98 10.92 -35.88
C LYS A 292 7.19 10.48 -34.43
N PHE A 293 8.36 9.93 -34.12
CA PHE A 293 8.76 9.64 -32.74
C PHE A 293 10.23 10.03 -32.48
N VAL A 294 10.62 10.00 -31.21
CA VAL A 294 12.01 10.16 -30.76
C VAL A 294 12.35 9.05 -29.78
N ASP A 295 13.58 8.52 -29.79
CA ASP A 295 14.02 7.64 -28.70
C ASP A 295 14.65 8.49 -27.60
N VAL A 296 14.17 8.31 -26.37
CA VAL A 296 14.71 8.99 -25.19
C VAL A 296 15.50 7.98 -24.37
N GLY A 297 16.82 8.17 -24.33
CA GLY A 297 17.75 7.35 -23.55
C GLY A 297 18.21 8.05 -22.28
N PHE A 298 18.34 7.28 -21.20
CA PHE A 298 18.89 7.69 -19.91
C PHE A 298 20.16 6.91 -19.61
N GLU A 299 21.22 7.63 -19.26
CA GLU A 299 22.47 7.05 -18.78
C GLU A 299 22.84 7.61 -17.41
N VAL A 300 23.32 6.75 -16.53
CA VAL A 300 23.93 7.12 -15.25
C VAL A 300 25.43 7.28 -15.44
N VAL A 301 26.00 8.38 -14.93
CA VAL A 301 27.43 8.62 -14.81
C VAL A 301 27.86 8.26 -13.39
N THR A 302 28.55 7.14 -13.24
CA THR A 302 29.08 6.70 -11.95
C THR A 302 30.21 7.62 -11.46
N LEU A 303 30.61 7.47 -10.19
CA LEU A 303 31.76 8.21 -9.62
C LEU A 303 33.08 7.98 -10.36
N THR A 304 33.21 6.84 -11.06
CA THR A 304 34.39 6.53 -11.88
C THR A 304 34.36 7.20 -13.26
N GLY A 305 33.28 7.91 -13.59
CA GLY A 305 33.03 8.48 -14.91
C GLY A 305 32.49 7.48 -15.95
N LYS A 306 32.35 6.19 -15.59
CA LYS A 306 31.69 5.18 -16.44
C LYS A 306 30.22 5.57 -16.65
N ARG A 307 29.75 5.45 -17.90
CA ARG A 307 28.35 5.59 -18.29
C ARG A 307 27.65 4.24 -18.33
N ILE A 308 26.44 4.18 -17.80
CA ILE A 308 25.60 2.99 -17.77
C ILE A 308 24.24 3.37 -18.34
N ALA A 309 23.86 2.79 -19.47
CA ALA A 309 22.51 2.94 -20.00
C ALA A 309 21.51 2.24 -19.08
N VAL A 310 20.47 2.95 -18.66
CA VAL A 310 19.46 2.43 -17.71
C VAL A 310 18.08 2.29 -18.38
N ALA A 311 17.71 3.20 -19.27
CA ALA A 311 16.48 3.07 -20.05
C ALA A 311 16.64 3.74 -21.42
N LYS A 312 15.88 3.27 -22.41
CA LYS A 312 15.69 3.89 -23.71
C LYS A 312 14.27 3.58 -24.19
N ALA A 313 13.40 4.57 -24.28
CA ALA A 313 12.01 4.36 -24.69
C ALA A 313 11.59 5.34 -25.81
N PRO A 314 10.77 4.89 -26.78
CA PRO A 314 10.29 5.73 -27.86
C PRO A 314 9.12 6.62 -27.39
N ALA A 315 9.24 7.93 -27.57
CA ALA A 315 8.21 8.91 -27.29
C ALA A 315 7.59 9.45 -28.58
N SER A 316 6.26 9.41 -28.68
CA SER A 316 5.53 10.00 -29.81
C SER A 316 5.63 11.53 -29.79
N ILE A 317 5.99 12.13 -30.93
CA ILE A 317 5.98 13.59 -31.11
C ILE A 317 4.55 14.15 -31.00
N LEU A 318 3.54 13.38 -31.40
CA LEU A 318 2.14 13.80 -31.34
C LEU A 318 1.62 13.85 -29.91
N ALA A 319 1.92 12.81 -29.12
CA ALA A 319 1.57 12.80 -27.70
C ALA A 319 2.35 13.85 -26.92
N GLY A 320 3.64 14.05 -27.24
CA GLY A 320 4.46 15.11 -26.66
C GLY A 320 3.90 16.52 -26.90
N ALA A 321 3.36 16.79 -28.10
CA ALA A 321 2.69 18.06 -28.39
C ALA A 321 1.39 18.25 -27.59
N ALA A 322 0.61 17.19 -27.41
CA ALA A 322 -0.59 17.23 -26.56
C ALA A 322 -0.24 17.45 -25.09
N PHE A 323 0.81 16.79 -24.59
CA PHE A 323 1.36 16.99 -23.26
C PHE A 323 1.79 18.44 -23.05
N GLN A 324 2.55 19.02 -23.98
CA GLN A 324 2.97 20.43 -23.90
C GLN A 324 1.76 21.37 -23.81
N ALA A 325 0.75 21.18 -24.68
CA ALA A 325 -0.45 22.02 -24.67
C ALA A 325 -1.25 21.92 -23.35
N LEU A 326 -1.29 20.72 -22.75
CA LEU A 326 -1.91 20.51 -21.44
C LEU A 326 -1.15 21.23 -20.33
N VAL A 327 0.18 21.12 -20.30
CA VAL A 327 1.05 21.83 -19.35
C VAL A 327 0.90 23.35 -19.49
N ASP A 328 0.92 23.87 -20.72
CA ASP A 328 0.73 25.30 -21.01
C ASP A 328 -0.58 25.82 -20.45
N ARG A 329 -1.66 25.05 -20.65
CA ARG A 329 -2.99 25.39 -20.15
C ARG A 329 -3.02 25.43 -18.63
N ASN A 330 -2.45 24.42 -17.97
CA ASN A 330 -2.46 24.32 -16.51
C ASN A 330 -1.58 25.40 -15.86
N MET A 331 -0.40 25.67 -16.42
CA MET A 331 0.47 26.76 -15.95
C MET A 331 -0.20 28.13 -16.11
N ALA A 332 -0.86 28.39 -17.25
CA ALA A 332 -1.58 29.65 -17.44
C ALA A 332 -2.70 29.84 -16.41
N ASN A 333 -3.44 28.77 -16.09
CA ASN A 333 -4.48 28.79 -15.05
C ASN A 333 -3.87 29.05 -13.67
N MET A 334 -2.80 28.35 -13.31
CA MET A 334 -2.09 28.51 -12.04
C MET A 334 -1.59 29.94 -11.86
N ILE A 335 -0.88 30.50 -12.85
CA ILE A 335 -0.37 31.88 -12.80
C ILE A 335 -1.53 32.88 -12.66
N ALA A 336 -2.65 32.67 -13.37
CA ALA A 336 -3.81 33.54 -13.26
C ALA A 336 -4.46 33.47 -11.86
N GLN A 337 -4.55 32.28 -11.27
CA GLN A 337 -5.05 32.06 -9.90
C GLN A 337 -4.14 32.73 -8.87
N GLU A 338 -2.83 32.50 -8.93
CA GLU A 338 -1.84 33.11 -8.04
C GLU A 338 -1.81 34.64 -8.14
N LYS A 339 -2.00 35.18 -9.35
CA LYS A 339 -2.15 36.62 -9.55
C LYS A 339 -3.43 37.18 -8.94
N ALA A 340 -4.53 36.43 -8.96
CA ALA A 340 -5.81 36.84 -8.40
C ALA A 340 -5.79 36.77 -6.87
N ALA A 341 -5.22 35.70 -6.31
CA ALA A 341 -5.00 35.50 -4.88
C ALA A 341 -3.77 34.59 -4.68
N PRO A 342 -2.69 35.06 -4.05
CA PRO A 342 -1.53 34.24 -3.75
C PRO A 342 -1.89 33.00 -2.90
N GLY A 343 -1.35 31.85 -3.26
CA GLY A 343 -1.62 30.54 -2.66
C GLY A 343 -2.97 29.92 -3.03
N SER A 344 -3.70 30.50 -4.00
CA SER A 344 -5.03 30.01 -4.38
C SER A 344 -5.04 29.01 -5.53
N SER A 345 -3.89 28.75 -6.15
CA SER A 345 -3.86 27.85 -7.29
C SER A 345 -4.22 26.42 -6.94
N ILE A 346 -4.98 25.79 -7.82
CA ILE A 346 -5.35 24.38 -7.72
C ILE A 346 -4.12 23.55 -8.10
N THR A 347 -3.74 22.61 -7.25
CA THR A 347 -2.68 21.63 -7.54
C THR A 347 -3.04 20.77 -8.74
N TRP A 348 -2.09 20.51 -9.62
CA TRP A 348 -2.30 19.68 -10.80
C TRP A 348 -1.07 18.85 -11.14
N ASP A 349 -1.33 17.68 -11.75
CA ASP A 349 -0.34 16.79 -12.34
C ASP A 349 -0.70 16.48 -13.80
N ALA A 350 0.31 16.42 -14.66
CA ALA A 350 0.19 15.98 -16.04
C ALA A 350 1.30 14.96 -16.32
N PRO A 351 1.00 13.66 -16.31
CA PRO A 351 1.97 12.63 -16.68
C PRO A 351 2.01 12.43 -18.20
N PHE A 352 3.22 12.29 -18.75
CA PHE A 352 3.48 11.78 -20.09
C PHE A 352 4.26 10.48 -19.98
N TYR A 353 3.59 9.38 -20.34
CA TYR A 353 4.09 8.02 -20.23
C TYR A 353 4.48 7.47 -21.60
N TYR A 354 5.61 6.76 -21.66
CA TYR A 354 6.03 5.99 -22.80
C TYR A 354 6.93 4.83 -22.35
N ASP A 355 6.76 3.68 -22.98
CA ASP A 355 7.45 2.43 -22.66
C ASP A 355 7.96 1.74 -23.93
N ASP A 356 8.93 0.85 -23.72
CA ASP A 356 9.37 -0.11 -24.72
C ASP A 356 9.35 -1.53 -24.10
N PRO A 357 8.29 -2.31 -24.38
CA PRO A 357 8.11 -3.63 -23.79
C PRO A 357 9.17 -4.64 -24.24
N ASP A 358 9.88 -4.38 -25.36
CA ASP A 358 10.92 -5.28 -25.89
C ASP A 358 12.29 -5.07 -25.22
N GLY A 359 12.33 -4.29 -24.13
CA GLY A 359 13.49 -4.18 -23.26
C GLY A 359 14.16 -2.81 -23.28
N GLY A 360 13.41 -1.74 -23.60
CA GLY A 360 13.89 -0.37 -23.46
C GLY A 360 13.51 0.28 -22.12
N GLY A 361 12.57 -0.30 -21.37
CA GLY A 361 12.16 0.18 -20.06
C GLY A 361 10.99 1.15 -20.13
N VAL A 362 10.74 1.85 -19.03
CA VAL A 362 9.57 2.74 -18.88
C VAL A 362 10.04 4.13 -18.54
N VAL A 363 9.42 5.15 -19.12
CA VAL A 363 9.68 6.54 -18.78
C VAL A 363 8.37 7.28 -18.59
N ARG A 364 8.27 8.01 -17.49
CA ARG A 364 7.16 8.88 -17.17
C ARG A 364 7.69 10.26 -16.80
N VAL A 365 7.32 11.26 -17.59
CA VAL A 365 7.59 12.67 -17.30
C VAL A 365 6.35 13.25 -16.63
N VAL A 366 6.47 13.70 -15.38
CA VAL A 366 5.35 14.28 -14.63
C VAL A 366 5.56 15.77 -14.49
N ALA A 367 4.70 16.56 -15.11
CA ALA A 367 4.63 17.99 -14.88
C ALA A 367 3.68 18.28 -13.73
N HIS A 368 4.15 19.01 -12.73
CA HIS A 368 3.40 19.30 -11.52
C HIS A 368 3.42 20.81 -11.24
N GLY A 369 2.27 21.35 -10.84
CA GLY A 369 2.16 22.74 -10.38
C GLY A 369 1.36 22.86 -9.10
N GLU A 370 1.92 23.61 -8.14
CA GLU A 370 1.28 23.94 -6.87
C GLU A 370 1.74 25.32 -6.40
N LYS A 371 0.81 26.17 -5.95
CA LYS A 371 1.10 27.47 -5.30
C LYS A 371 2.07 28.34 -6.12
N GLY A 372 1.92 28.32 -7.44
CA GLY A 372 2.78 29.07 -8.37
C GLY A 372 4.16 28.48 -8.64
N VAL A 373 4.52 27.36 -7.99
CA VAL A 373 5.74 26.60 -8.24
C VAL A 373 5.46 25.57 -9.33
N PHE A 374 6.40 25.43 -10.26
CA PHE A 374 6.34 24.46 -11.34
C PHE A 374 7.53 23.50 -11.25
N THR A 375 7.24 22.21 -11.32
CA THR A 375 8.25 21.16 -11.25
C THR A 375 8.02 20.10 -12.34
N ILE A 376 9.12 19.48 -12.78
CA ILE A 376 9.10 18.28 -13.60
C ILE A 376 9.73 17.15 -12.79
N ALA A 377 9.12 15.96 -12.84
CA ALA A 377 9.75 14.74 -12.40
C ALA A 377 9.99 13.82 -13.60
N TYR A 378 11.16 13.18 -13.65
CA TYR A 378 11.39 12.02 -14.51
C TYR A 378 11.37 10.78 -13.64
N ALA A 379 10.39 9.91 -13.87
CA ALA A 379 10.33 8.57 -13.31
C ALA A 379 10.71 7.57 -14.40
N VAL A 380 11.69 6.70 -14.12
CA VAL A 380 12.28 5.77 -15.09
C VAL A 380 12.34 4.39 -14.46
N ASP A 381 11.89 3.37 -15.18
CA ASP A 381 12.16 1.98 -14.85
C ASP A 381 13.10 1.38 -15.88
N THR A 382 14.14 0.68 -15.43
CA THR A 382 14.98 -0.11 -16.31
C THR A 382 14.17 -1.25 -16.95
N PRO A 383 14.63 -1.81 -18.08
CA PRO A 383 14.09 -3.05 -18.62
C PRO A 383 13.99 -4.13 -17.55
N MET A 384 12.88 -4.87 -17.54
CA MET A 384 12.69 -5.99 -16.61
C MET A 384 13.76 -7.05 -16.88
N HIS A 385 14.55 -7.38 -15.86
CA HIS A 385 15.56 -8.42 -15.95
C HIS A 385 14.98 -9.73 -15.40
N PRO A 386 14.88 -10.79 -16.21
CA PRO A 386 14.26 -12.04 -15.77
C PRO A 386 15.14 -12.79 -14.76
N LEU A 387 14.50 -13.37 -13.76
CA LEU A 387 15.13 -14.15 -12.69
C LEU A 387 14.60 -15.59 -12.67
N VAL A 388 15.37 -16.48 -12.04
CA VAL A 388 14.85 -17.80 -11.65
C VAL A 388 14.07 -17.62 -10.35
N ASP A 389 12.81 -18.05 -10.33
CA ASP A 389 11.97 -17.89 -9.14
C ASP A 389 12.40 -18.83 -7.99
N VAL A 390 11.98 -18.51 -6.77
CA VAL A 390 12.25 -19.28 -5.55
C VAL A 390 11.12 -20.27 -5.24
N PRO A 391 11.31 -21.20 -4.29
CA PRO A 391 10.22 -22.02 -3.76
C PRO A 391 9.12 -21.18 -3.09
N PHE A 392 7.89 -21.70 -3.11
CA PHE A 392 6.73 -21.05 -2.50
C PHE A 392 6.91 -20.80 -0.99
N VAL A 393 6.65 -19.57 -0.55
CA VAL A 393 6.60 -19.18 0.87
C VAL A 393 5.15 -19.30 1.35
N ALA A 394 4.84 -20.40 2.02
CA ALA A 394 3.50 -20.67 2.53
C ALA A 394 3.22 -19.94 3.86
N TRP A 395 1.95 -19.56 4.07
CA TRP A 395 1.46 -19.15 5.38
C TRP A 395 1.52 -20.32 6.37
N PRO A 396 1.81 -20.06 7.66
CA PRO A 396 1.67 -21.08 8.69
C PRO A 396 0.20 -21.48 8.84
N ASP A 397 -0.05 -22.76 9.10
CA ASP A 397 -1.39 -23.26 9.37
C ASP A 397 -1.99 -22.60 10.62
N VAL A 398 -3.25 -22.18 10.53
CA VAL A 398 -4.01 -21.64 11.66
C VAL A 398 -5.00 -22.70 12.14
N VAL A 399 -5.00 -22.98 13.45
CA VAL A 399 -5.96 -23.87 14.08
C VAL A 399 -7.16 -23.03 14.56
N PHE A 400 -8.33 -23.26 13.96
CA PHE A 400 -9.56 -22.65 14.43
C PHE A 400 -10.15 -23.45 15.60
N PRO A 401 -10.69 -22.78 16.63
CA PRO A 401 -11.53 -23.46 17.62
C PRO A 401 -12.77 -24.06 16.94
N PRO A 402 -13.37 -25.11 17.52
CA PRO A 402 -14.63 -25.65 16.99
C PRO A 402 -15.71 -24.57 16.99
N LYS A 403 -16.58 -24.59 15.97
CA LYS A 403 -17.74 -23.69 15.90
C LYS A 403 -18.58 -23.83 17.17
N ASP A 404 -18.93 -22.71 17.79
CA ASP A 404 -19.91 -22.67 18.86
C ASP A 404 -21.30 -23.06 18.29
N PRO A 405 -21.92 -24.14 18.78
CA PRO A 405 -23.23 -24.58 18.30
C PRO A 405 -24.37 -23.61 18.65
N GLU A 406 -24.19 -22.71 19.62
CA GLU A 406 -25.25 -21.81 20.11
C GLU A 406 -25.24 -20.43 19.42
N ALA A 407 -24.17 -20.09 18.69
CA ALA A 407 -23.99 -18.75 18.10
C ALA A 407 -25.03 -18.35 17.05
N ASP A 408 -25.71 -19.31 16.41
CA ASP A 408 -26.75 -19.08 15.38
C ASP A 408 -28.04 -19.88 15.66
N ALA A 409 -28.23 -20.36 16.89
CA ALA A 409 -29.31 -21.29 17.23
C ALA A 409 -30.69 -20.61 17.14
N ALA A 410 -31.65 -21.27 16.48
CA ALA A 410 -33.04 -20.81 16.52
C ALA A 410 -33.58 -20.87 17.97
N CYS A 411 -34.63 -20.11 18.31
CA CYS A 411 -35.18 -20.09 19.68
C CYS A 411 -35.44 -21.48 20.29
N SER A 412 -35.83 -22.46 19.46
CA SER A 412 -36.08 -23.84 19.86
C SER A 412 -34.83 -24.69 20.13
N GLU A 413 -33.67 -24.21 19.73
CA GLU A 413 -32.38 -24.89 19.82
C GLU A 413 -31.54 -24.42 21.02
N LEU A 414 -32.01 -23.38 21.74
CA LEU A 414 -31.35 -22.78 22.92
C LEU A 414 -31.51 -23.60 24.22
N GLY A 415 -31.84 -24.89 24.12
CA GLY A 415 -31.85 -25.84 25.25
C GLY A 415 -32.96 -25.67 26.31
N ASP A 416 -33.61 -24.51 26.42
CA ASP A 416 -34.77 -24.28 27.31
C ASP A 416 -36.08 -24.26 26.50
N PRO A 417 -37.01 -25.23 26.69
CA PRO A 417 -38.27 -25.29 25.96
C PRO A 417 -39.24 -24.12 26.26
N ALA A 418 -38.95 -23.30 27.28
CA ALA A 418 -39.68 -22.05 27.53
C ALA A 418 -39.24 -20.88 26.64
N ILE A 419 -38.15 -21.04 25.88
CA ILE A 419 -37.66 -20.03 24.94
C ILE A 419 -38.42 -20.17 23.61
N THR A 420 -39.10 -19.09 23.23
CA THR A 420 -39.95 -19.04 22.04
C THR A 420 -39.76 -17.71 21.32
N LEU A 421 -39.97 -17.70 20.00
CA LEU A 421 -39.98 -16.48 19.20
C LEU A 421 -40.94 -15.43 19.80
N ALA A 422 -40.47 -14.20 19.96
CA ALA A 422 -41.26 -13.12 20.53
C ALA A 422 -40.90 -11.77 19.91
N ALA A 423 -41.89 -10.87 19.81
CA ALA A 423 -41.66 -9.49 19.33
C ALA A 423 -40.87 -8.63 20.33
N GLN A 424 -40.73 -9.11 21.57
CA GLN A 424 -39.98 -8.51 22.65
C GLN A 424 -39.33 -9.61 23.50
N GLY A 425 -38.15 -9.35 24.03
CA GLY A 425 -37.42 -10.29 24.87
C GLY A 425 -36.34 -9.63 25.71
N THR A 426 -35.67 -10.42 26.54
CA THR A 426 -34.50 -9.98 27.32
C THR A 426 -33.22 -10.58 26.75
N LEU A 427 -32.10 -9.89 26.95
CA LEU A 427 -30.77 -10.47 26.83
C LEU A 427 -30.40 -11.05 28.20
N ASP A 428 -30.08 -12.35 28.24
CA ASP A 428 -29.52 -13.02 29.42
C ASP A 428 -28.00 -13.07 29.24
N ILE A 429 -27.33 -12.04 29.73
CA ILE A 429 -25.92 -11.75 29.48
C ILE A 429 -25.04 -12.52 30.47
N THR A 430 -24.02 -13.19 29.95
CA THR A 430 -22.86 -13.71 30.72
C THR A 430 -21.62 -12.89 30.37
N PHE A 431 -20.89 -12.43 31.39
CA PHE A 431 -19.70 -11.59 31.21
C PHE A 431 -18.41 -12.39 31.33
N GLU A 432 -17.47 -12.15 30.40
CA GLU A 432 -16.19 -12.85 30.36
C GLU A 432 -15.05 -11.90 29.98
N ALA A 433 -13.85 -12.12 30.50
CA ALA A 433 -12.64 -11.47 29.99
C ALA A 433 -12.00 -12.32 28.88
N SER A 434 -11.61 -11.67 27.78
CA SER A 434 -10.79 -12.28 26.73
C SER A 434 -9.41 -12.68 27.24
N SER A 435 -8.69 -13.53 26.50
CA SER A 435 -7.28 -13.82 26.79
C SER A 435 -6.40 -12.57 26.74
N VAL A 436 -6.72 -11.60 25.87
CA VAL A 436 -5.99 -10.32 25.75
C VAL A 436 -6.04 -9.53 27.05
N VAL A 437 -7.22 -9.42 27.67
CA VAL A 437 -7.39 -8.75 28.97
C VAL A 437 -6.74 -9.55 30.09
N ARG A 438 -6.91 -10.87 30.11
CA ARG A 438 -6.36 -11.76 31.16
C ARG A 438 -4.84 -11.80 31.18
N GLU A 439 -4.19 -11.76 30.01
CA GLU A 439 -2.74 -11.89 29.85
C GLU A 439 -2.02 -10.52 29.85
N SER A 440 -2.75 -9.40 29.96
CA SER A 440 -2.16 -8.06 29.85
C SER A 440 -1.36 -7.64 31.09
N GLU A 441 -0.11 -7.22 30.89
CA GLU A 441 0.72 -6.60 31.93
C GLU A 441 0.23 -5.20 32.35
N GLN A 442 -0.65 -4.58 31.57
CA GLN A 442 -1.19 -3.25 31.85
C GLN A 442 -2.42 -3.28 32.77
N LEU A 443 -2.85 -4.48 33.17
CA LEU A 443 -3.98 -4.67 34.08
C LEU A 443 -3.65 -4.14 35.47
N LYS A 444 -4.53 -3.31 36.03
CA LYS A 444 -4.31 -2.62 37.31
C LYS A 444 -4.56 -3.44 38.58
N GLY A 445 -5.04 -4.68 38.45
CA GLY A 445 -5.36 -5.55 39.57
C GLY A 445 -6.03 -6.85 39.12
N PRO A 446 -6.50 -7.69 40.05
CA PRO A 446 -7.37 -8.82 39.71
C PRO A 446 -8.60 -8.35 38.92
N LEU A 447 -9.20 -9.22 38.10
CA LEU A 447 -10.43 -8.91 37.34
C LEU A 447 -11.70 -8.91 38.22
N VAL A 448 -11.59 -8.24 39.37
CA VAL A 448 -12.62 -8.12 40.40
C VAL A 448 -12.90 -6.63 40.62
N GLY A 449 -14.13 -6.21 40.37
CA GLY A 449 -14.52 -4.81 40.37
C GLY A 449 -15.99 -4.60 40.03
N THR A 450 -16.47 -3.36 40.07
CA THR A 450 -17.85 -3.06 39.64
C THR A 450 -17.89 -2.98 38.12
N ILE A 451 -18.76 -3.77 37.49
CA ILE A 451 -19.02 -3.64 36.06
C ILE A 451 -20.13 -2.62 35.85
N TYR A 452 -19.88 -1.62 35.01
CA TYR A 452 -20.87 -0.64 34.57
C TYR A 452 -21.20 -0.90 33.11
N CYS A 453 -22.48 -1.04 32.79
CA CYS A 453 -22.94 -1.37 31.45
C CYS A 453 -24.11 -0.50 30.99
N SER A 454 -24.13 -0.25 29.68
CA SER A 454 -25.21 0.43 28.96
C SER A 454 -25.57 -0.35 27.70
N VAL A 455 -26.87 -0.47 27.42
CA VAL A 455 -27.39 -1.17 26.22
C VAL A 455 -27.94 -0.17 25.22
N PHE A 456 -27.46 -0.26 23.98
CA PHE A 456 -27.87 0.58 22.85
C PHE A 456 -28.36 -0.28 21.69
N ARG A 457 -29.05 0.32 20.72
CA ARG A 457 -29.27 -0.36 19.43
C ARG A 457 -27.94 -0.48 18.70
N ALA A 458 -27.69 -1.62 18.05
CA ALA A 458 -26.44 -1.85 17.34
C ALA A 458 -26.18 -0.79 16.26
N ALA A 459 -27.22 -0.34 15.57
CA ALA A 459 -27.14 0.71 14.55
C ALA A 459 -26.72 2.09 15.10
N ASP A 460 -26.87 2.32 16.40
CA ASP A 460 -26.53 3.57 17.06
C ASP A 460 -25.12 3.55 17.67
N VAL A 461 -24.36 2.46 17.49
CA VAL A 461 -23.03 2.26 18.04
C VAL A 461 -22.01 2.07 16.93
N THR A 462 -20.83 2.63 17.12
CA THR A 462 -19.67 2.47 16.24
C THR A 462 -18.52 1.85 17.03
N LEU A 463 -17.40 1.53 16.36
CA LEU A 463 -16.22 0.97 17.02
C LEU A 463 -15.71 1.83 18.19
N ILE A 464 -15.94 3.14 18.15
CA ILE A 464 -15.49 4.09 19.18
C ILE A 464 -16.53 4.33 20.30
N GLY A 465 -17.69 3.65 20.24
CA GLY A 465 -18.78 3.81 21.19
C GLY A 465 -20.07 4.36 20.57
N PRO A 466 -21.03 4.78 21.42
CA PRO A 466 -22.36 5.21 20.97
C PRO A 466 -22.29 6.55 20.22
N ASN A 467 -23.09 6.67 19.16
CA ASN A 467 -23.23 7.91 18.41
C ASN A 467 -23.81 9.04 19.29
N PRO A 468 -23.48 10.31 19.02
CA PRO A 468 -24.12 11.43 19.70
C PRO A 468 -25.65 11.36 19.58
N GLY A 469 -26.33 11.30 20.73
CA GLY A 469 -27.80 11.20 20.79
C GLY A 469 -28.34 9.77 20.76
N ALA A 470 -27.48 8.74 20.77
CA ALA A 470 -27.91 7.36 20.97
C ALA A 470 -28.67 7.20 22.29
N GLU A 471 -29.79 6.50 22.24
CA GLU A 471 -30.64 6.25 23.41
C GLU A 471 -30.12 5.03 24.18
N GLU A 472 -29.84 5.24 25.46
CA GLU A 472 -29.53 4.16 26.39
C GLU A 472 -30.84 3.47 26.80
N LEU A 473 -31.02 2.24 26.33
CA LEU A 473 -32.25 1.46 26.52
C LEU A 473 -32.26 0.70 27.85
N ASP A 474 -31.07 0.36 28.34
CA ASP A 474 -30.88 -0.14 29.69
C ASP A 474 -29.52 0.28 30.24
N SER A 475 -29.45 0.41 31.56
CA SER A 475 -28.29 0.86 32.32
C SER A 475 -28.23 0.09 33.62
N PHE A 476 -27.11 -0.54 33.91
CA PHE A 476 -26.97 -1.37 35.11
C PHE A 476 -25.53 -1.44 35.60
N GLU A 477 -25.40 -1.77 36.88
CA GLU A 477 -24.13 -2.06 37.54
C GLU A 477 -24.15 -3.46 38.14
N LEU A 478 -23.00 -4.13 38.13
CA LEU A 478 -22.77 -5.40 38.82
C LEU A 478 -21.65 -5.19 39.85
N PRO A 479 -22.00 -4.87 41.10
CA PRO A 479 -21.01 -4.66 42.15
C PRO A 479 -20.20 -5.92 42.45
N ALA A 480 -18.90 -5.75 42.67
CA ALA A 480 -17.98 -6.84 43.03
C ALA A 480 -18.04 -8.05 42.07
N ALA A 481 -18.21 -7.78 40.77
CA ALA A 481 -18.18 -8.80 39.74
C ALA A 481 -16.75 -9.32 39.55
N ASP A 482 -16.62 -10.64 39.48
CA ASP A 482 -15.35 -11.35 39.28
C ASP A 482 -15.40 -12.10 37.95
N LEU A 483 -14.65 -11.64 36.94
CA LEU A 483 -14.62 -12.24 35.60
C LEU A 483 -13.82 -13.56 35.54
N ASP A 484 -13.14 -13.94 36.64
CA ASP A 484 -12.44 -15.22 36.80
C ASP A 484 -13.26 -16.23 37.61
N ALA A 485 -14.36 -15.81 38.24
CA ALA A 485 -15.20 -16.68 39.03
C ALA A 485 -15.96 -17.73 38.20
N THR A 486 -16.27 -18.86 38.85
CA THR A 486 -17.24 -19.84 38.37
C THR A 486 -18.33 -20.03 39.44
N PRO A 487 -19.61 -19.72 39.16
CA PRO A 487 -20.14 -19.21 37.88
C PRO A 487 -19.70 -17.77 37.58
N ARG A 488 -19.67 -17.43 36.30
CA ARG A 488 -19.33 -16.08 35.82
C ARG A 488 -20.46 -15.08 36.14
N PRO A 489 -20.17 -13.77 36.19
CA PRO A 489 -21.18 -12.74 36.42
C PRO A 489 -22.21 -12.73 35.30
N THR A 490 -23.48 -12.52 35.65
CA THR A 490 -24.60 -12.51 34.69
C THR A 490 -25.56 -11.34 34.95
N HIS A 491 -26.23 -10.86 33.90
CA HIS A 491 -27.30 -9.87 34.01
C HIS A 491 -28.43 -10.16 33.01
N THR A 492 -29.67 -9.96 33.43
CA THR A 492 -30.83 -9.99 32.52
C THR A 492 -31.31 -8.56 32.29
N THR A 493 -31.30 -8.11 31.04
CA THR A 493 -31.72 -6.75 30.70
C THR A 493 -33.21 -6.52 30.94
N LYS A 494 -33.62 -5.25 30.89
CA LYS A 494 -35.02 -4.87 30.62
C LYS A 494 -35.51 -5.49 29.31
N LEU A 495 -36.84 -5.50 29.16
CA LEU A 495 -37.50 -6.00 27.96
C LEU A 495 -37.19 -5.08 26.76
N LEU A 496 -36.59 -5.64 25.72
CA LEU A 496 -36.22 -4.99 24.48
C LEU A 496 -37.16 -5.42 23.36
N LEU A 497 -37.31 -4.58 22.33
CA LEU A 497 -37.99 -4.98 21.09
C LEU A 497 -37.11 -5.97 20.32
N ALA A 498 -37.72 -6.75 19.42
CA ALA A 498 -36.93 -7.57 18.52
C ALA A 498 -36.01 -6.68 17.65
N GLY A 499 -34.74 -7.06 17.53
CA GLY A 499 -33.71 -6.27 16.85
C GLY A 499 -32.31 -6.57 17.36
N ASP A 500 -31.31 -5.86 16.82
CA ASP A 500 -29.91 -6.03 17.19
C ASP A 500 -29.43 -4.93 18.13
N TYR A 501 -28.72 -5.34 19.17
CA TYR A 501 -28.29 -4.49 20.28
C TYR A 501 -26.78 -4.58 20.51
N GLN A 502 -26.24 -3.59 21.20
CA GLN A 502 -24.87 -3.60 21.67
C GLN A 502 -24.84 -3.28 23.16
N THR A 503 -24.23 -4.16 23.93
CA THR A 503 -23.92 -3.91 25.34
C THR A 503 -22.50 -3.37 25.44
N LEU A 504 -22.34 -2.18 25.99
CA LEU A 504 -21.06 -1.53 26.25
C LEU A 504 -20.80 -1.51 27.74
N CYS A 505 -19.67 -2.06 28.17
CA CYS A 505 -19.29 -2.11 29.56
C CYS A 505 -17.83 -1.71 29.81
N TYR A 506 -17.57 -1.25 31.02
CA TYR A 506 -16.24 -1.22 31.61
C TYR A 506 -16.27 -1.85 33.01
N GLN A 507 -15.16 -2.44 33.43
CA GLN A 507 -14.99 -2.94 34.79
C GLN A 507 -14.04 -2.00 35.54
N ASP A 508 -14.56 -1.33 36.56
CA ASP A 508 -13.80 -0.45 37.43
C ASP A 508 -12.98 -1.28 38.44
N LEU A 509 -11.65 -1.34 38.23
CA LEU A 509 -10.74 -2.11 39.06
C LEU A 509 -10.14 -1.30 40.22
N ASP A 510 -10.22 0.03 40.17
CA ASP A 510 -9.63 0.93 41.17
C ASP A 510 -10.67 1.72 42.00
N ASP A 511 -11.95 1.38 41.84
CA ASP A 511 -13.11 1.87 42.60
C ASP A 511 -13.28 3.39 42.50
N ASN A 512 -12.92 3.96 41.34
CA ASN A 512 -13.00 5.40 41.09
C ASN A 512 -14.24 5.84 40.30
N GLN A 513 -15.09 4.87 39.92
CA GLN A 513 -16.35 5.03 39.18
C GLN A 513 -16.18 5.68 37.79
N THR A 514 -15.02 5.47 37.16
CA THR A 514 -14.73 5.93 35.81
C THR A 514 -13.99 4.84 35.04
N ASP A 515 -14.07 4.88 33.70
CA ASP A 515 -13.30 3.99 32.83
C ASP A 515 -11.85 4.48 32.70
N SER A 516 -11.05 4.15 33.71
CA SER A 516 -9.67 4.61 33.84
C SER A 516 -8.70 3.77 33.03
N LYS A 517 -7.54 4.35 32.66
CA LYS A 517 -6.46 3.63 31.97
C LYS A 517 -6.16 2.31 32.68
N GLY A 518 -6.13 1.19 31.96
CA GLY A 518 -5.91 -0.15 32.50
C GLY A 518 -7.16 -0.90 32.94
N ASP A 519 -8.34 -0.27 32.89
CA ASP A 519 -9.62 -0.94 33.17
C ASP A 519 -10.11 -1.74 31.95
N PRO A 520 -10.63 -2.96 32.14
CA PRO A 520 -11.24 -3.73 31.07
C PRO A 520 -12.45 -3.02 30.47
N VAL A 521 -12.54 -3.01 29.14
CA VAL A 521 -13.68 -2.50 28.37
C VAL A 521 -14.13 -3.50 27.31
N THR A 522 -15.43 -3.51 27.01
CA THR A 522 -16.00 -4.30 25.91
C THR A 522 -15.79 -3.62 24.57
N LEU A 523 -15.65 -4.41 23.50
CA LEU A 523 -15.66 -3.90 22.13
C LEU A 523 -17.05 -4.03 21.50
N PRO A 524 -17.54 -3.00 20.77
CA PRO A 524 -18.80 -3.07 20.04
C PRO A 524 -18.66 -3.85 18.73
N ILE A 525 -18.41 -5.16 18.83
CA ILE A 525 -18.21 -6.07 17.70
C ILE A 525 -19.18 -7.23 17.82
N GLY A 526 -20.00 -7.44 16.78
CA GLY A 526 -21.06 -8.44 16.76
C GLY A 526 -22.30 -7.96 17.51
N GLY A 527 -23.41 -7.76 16.78
CA GLY A 527 -24.68 -7.38 17.38
C GLY A 527 -25.30 -8.53 18.20
N GLN A 528 -25.90 -8.20 19.32
CA GLN A 528 -26.66 -9.12 20.17
C GLN A 528 -28.11 -9.11 19.72
N GLN A 529 -28.54 -10.17 19.06
CA GLN A 529 -29.89 -10.25 18.52
C GLN A 529 -30.91 -10.61 19.60
N VAL A 530 -32.01 -9.84 19.64
CA VAL A 530 -33.24 -10.18 20.36
C VAL A 530 -34.24 -10.70 19.35
N ALA A 531 -34.48 -12.01 19.34
CA ALA A 531 -35.49 -12.66 18.50
C ALA A 531 -36.47 -13.55 19.30
N CYS A 532 -36.05 -13.98 20.49
CA CYS A 532 -36.81 -14.82 21.40
C CYS A 532 -37.25 -14.02 22.64
N ASN A 533 -38.16 -14.58 23.44
CA ASN A 533 -38.53 -14.01 24.75
C ASN A 533 -37.36 -13.96 25.74
N LYS A 534 -36.34 -14.82 25.58
CA LYS A 534 -35.05 -14.80 26.28
C LYS A 534 -33.93 -15.17 25.30
N ASN A 535 -32.82 -14.44 25.34
CA ASN A 535 -31.73 -14.61 24.39
C ASN A 535 -30.42 -14.68 25.19
N PRO A 536 -29.84 -15.87 25.42
CA PRO A 536 -28.57 -16.00 26.10
C PRO A 536 -27.45 -15.43 25.21
N VAL A 537 -26.62 -14.55 25.77
CA VAL A 537 -25.50 -13.93 25.04
C VAL A 537 -24.26 -13.83 25.92
N ILE A 538 -23.09 -13.86 25.30
CA ILE A 538 -21.81 -13.62 25.97
C ILE A 538 -21.33 -12.22 25.61
N VAL A 539 -20.98 -11.43 26.63
CA VAL A 539 -20.33 -10.13 26.49
C VAL A 539 -18.89 -10.24 26.96
N GLU A 540 -17.97 -10.12 26.01
CA GLU A 540 -16.52 -10.25 26.28
C GLU A 540 -15.86 -8.88 26.47
N PHE A 541 -15.08 -8.74 27.55
CA PHE A 541 -14.13 -7.65 27.75
C PHE A 541 -12.88 -7.92 26.91
N GLY A 542 -12.74 -7.15 25.83
CA GLY A 542 -11.76 -7.38 24.78
C GLY A 542 -10.48 -6.56 24.90
N LEU A 543 -10.53 -5.41 25.60
CA LEU A 543 -9.42 -4.47 25.69
C LEU A 543 -9.27 -3.89 27.08
N LEU A 544 -8.11 -3.26 27.33
CA LEU A 544 -7.94 -2.32 28.43
C LEU A 544 -8.06 -0.89 27.91
N LYS A 545 -8.62 0.00 28.72
CA LYS A 545 -8.64 1.43 28.43
C LYS A 545 -7.20 1.95 28.29
N PRO A 546 -6.86 2.66 27.20
CA PRO A 546 -5.47 3.06 26.89
C PRO A 546 -4.88 4.13 27.81
#